data_AF-A0A6L6IHM4-F1
#
_entry.id   AF-A0A6L6IHM4-F1
#
_cell.length_a   1.000
_cell.length_b   1.000
_cell.length_c   1.000
_cell.angle_alpha   90.00
_cell.angle_beta   90.00
_cell.angle_gamma   90.00
#
_symmetry.space_group_name_H-M   'P 1'
#
loop_
_entity.id
_entity.type
_entity.pdbx_description
1 polymer ?
#
loop_
_entity_poly.entity_id
_entity_poly.type
_entity_poly.pdbx_seq_one_letter_code
_entity_poly.pdbx_strand_id
1 'polypeptide(L)'
;MQAQTVQLKLLAAALELTRADIAEIIALGGVAVSKSRVDSWLRSRGATKNATGNSELRGTRINRSGEINSDEFHAFCVGLKPWLAALDKNE
;
A
#
# COMPACT_ATOMS: atom_id res chain seq x y z
N MET A 1 6.70 13.24 6.94
CA MET A 1 7.31 12.57 5.76
C MET A 1 6.20 11.88 4.98
N GLN A 2 5.44 12.64 4.18
CA GLN A 2 4.19 12.17 3.52
C GLN A 2 4.28 12.07 1.99
N ALA A 3 5.45 12.37 1.41
CA ALA A 3 5.64 12.40 -0.04
C ALA A 3 5.55 10.99 -0.66
N GLN A 4 6.14 9.97 -0.03
CA GLN A 4 6.20 8.60 -0.57
C GLN A 4 4.81 7.96 -0.69
N THR A 5 3.94 8.13 0.32
CA THR A 5 2.57 7.62 0.26
C THR A 5 1.77 8.28 -0.88
N VAL A 6 1.99 9.57 -1.14
CA VAL A 6 1.34 10.30 -2.24
C VAL A 6 1.88 9.81 -3.59
N GLN A 7 3.20 9.66 -3.72
CA GLN A 7 3.84 9.15 -4.93
C GLN A 7 3.36 7.73 -5.25
N LEU A 8 3.28 6.84 -4.26
CA LEU A 8 2.72 5.50 -4.44
C LEU A 8 1.27 5.56 -4.97
N LYS A 9 0.42 6.44 -4.44
CA LYS A 9 -0.96 6.59 -4.92
C LYS A 9 -1.04 7.06 -6.35
N LEU A 10 -0.21 8.03 -6.74
CA LEU A 10 -0.15 8.53 -8.10
C LEU A 10 0.30 7.44 -9.08
N LEU A 11 1.33 6.67 -8.71
CA LEU A 11 1.82 5.55 -9.53
C LEU A 11 0.79 4.42 -9.63
N ALA A 12 0.16 4.06 -8.50
CA ALA A 12 -0.90 3.05 -8.48
C ALA A 12 -2.09 3.46 -9.36
N ALA A 13 -2.49 4.73 -9.36
CA ALA A 13 -3.54 5.23 -10.23
C ALA A 13 -3.11 5.23 -11.71
N ALA A 14 -1.89 5.68 -12.01
CA ALA A 14 -1.37 5.78 -13.38
C ALA A 14 -1.18 4.42 -14.06
N LEU A 15 -0.88 3.38 -13.28
CA LEU A 15 -0.64 2.01 -13.74
C LEU A 15 -1.84 1.08 -13.44
N GLU A 16 -2.96 1.63 -12.98
CA GLU A 16 -4.18 0.89 -12.61
C GLU A 16 -3.94 -0.30 -11.64
N LEU A 17 -2.96 -0.15 -10.74
CA LEU A 17 -2.54 -1.22 -9.85
C LEU A 17 -3.60 -1.54 -8.81
N THR A 18 -3.90 -2.83 -8.67
CA THR A 18 -4.70 -3.34 -7.58
C THR A 18 -3.87 -3.44 -6.29
N ARG A 19 -4.57 -3.63 -5.16
CA ARG A 19 -3.93 -3.91 -3.86
C ARG A 19 -3.10 -5.19 -3.87
N ALA A 20 -3.44 -6.14 -4.75
CA ALA A 20 -2.68 -7.38 -4.90
C ALA A 20 -1.37 -7.10 -5.64
N ASP A 21 -1.43 -6.36 -6.75
CA ASP A 21 -0.27 -6.00 -7.57
C ASP A 21 0.75 -5.21 -6.74
N ILE A 22 0.31 -4.22 -5.97
CA ILE A 22 1.22 -3.44 -5.12
C ILE A 22 1.91 -4.33 -4.06
N ALA A 23 1.18 -5.27 -3.47
CA ALA A 23 1.76 -6.19 -2.48
C ALA A 23 2.79 -7.13 -3.12
N GLU A 24 2.49 -7.61 -4.33
CA GLU A 24 3.38 -8.46 -5.13
C GLU A 24 4.64 -7.71 -5.58
N ILE A 25 4.48 -6.49 -6.11
CA ILE A 25 5.58 -5.60 -6.50
C ILE A 25 6.53 -5.37 -5.32
N ILE A 26 6.00 -5.06 -4.12
CA ILE A 26 6.84 -4.85 -2.93
C ILE A 26 7.54 -6.14 -2.51
N ALA A 27 6.87 -7.29 -2.63
CA ALA A 27 7.48 -8.60 -2.36
C ALA A 27 8.63 -8.94 -3.32
N LEU A 28 8.49 -8.62 -4.62
CA LEU A 28 9.56 -8.73 -5.60
C LEU A 28 10.76 -7.83 -5.27
N GLY A 29 10.51 -6.71 -4.57
CA GLY A 29 11.55 -5.83 -4.04
C GLY A 29 12.19 -6.29 -2.73
N GLY A 30 11.79 -7.45 -2.18
CA GLY A 30 12.39 -8.06 -0.99
C GLY A 30 11.70 -7.74 0.34
N VAL A 31 10.55 -7.06 0.34
CA VAL A 31 9.78 -6.76 1.56
C VAL A 31 8.40 -7.40 1.49
N ALA A 32 8.02 -8.18 2.50
CA ALA A 32 6.67 -8.77 2.55
C ALA A 32 5.69 -7.79 3.21
N VAL A 33 4.60 -7.45 2.52
CA VAL A 33 3.51 -6.62 3.07
C VAL A 33 2.16 -7.26 2.82
N SER A 34 1.22 -7.08 3.75
CA SER A 34 -0.14 -7.59 3.59
C SER A 34 -1.00 -6.66 2.73
N LYS A 35 -2.00 -7.23 2.05
CA LYS A 35 -3.01 -6.45 1.31
C LYS A 35 -3.73 -5.43 2.21
N SER A 36 -3.92 -5.74 3.49
CA SER A 36 -4.54 -4.83 4.46
C SER A 36 -3.63 -3.65 4.81
N ARG A 37 -2.31 -3.83 4.79
CA ARG A 37 -1.33 -2.77 4.98
C ARG A 37 -1.28 -1.86 3.76
N VAL A 38 -1.27 -2.42 2.54
CA VAL A 38 -1.41 -1.65 1.29
C VAL A 38 -2.70 -0.84 1.26
N ASP A 39 -3.82 -1.47 1.61
CA ASP A 39 -5.12 -0.83 1.70
C ASP A 39 -5.14 0.35 2.71
N SER A 40 -4.36 0.28 3.78
CA SER A 40 -4.21 1.40 4.71
C SER A 40 -3.54 2.62 4.06
N TRP A 41 -2.59 2.43 3.15
CA TRP A 41 -1.90 3.53 2.47
C TRP A 41 -2.78 4.19 1.43
N LEU A 42 -3.56 3.40 0.68
CA LEU A 42 -4.40 3.89 -0.42
C LEU A 42 -5.62 4.68 0.05
N ARG A 43 -6.04 4.52 1.31
CA ARG A 43 -7.15 5.29 1.90
C ARG A 43 -6.91 6.79 1.90
N SER A 44 -8.00 7.56 1.86
CA SER A 44 -7.94 9.00 2.09
C SER A 44 -7.43 9.32 3.50
N ARG A 45 -6.74 10.45 3.65
CA ARG A 45 -6.11 10.86 4.93
C ARG A 45 -7.11 11.00 6.09
N GLY A 46 -8.40 11.17 5.79
CA GLY A 46 -9.49 11.27 6.78
C GLY A 46 -10.27 9.96 7.00
N ALA A 47 -9.82 8.84 6.45
CA ALA A 47 -10.53 7.57 6.59
C ALA A 47 -10.44 7.05 8.02
N THR A 48 -11.51 7.24 8.78
CA THR A 48 -11.62 6.78 10.17
C THR A 48 -12.63 5.64 10.30
N LYS A 49 -12.44 4.75 11.27
CA LYS A 49 -13.52 3.87 11.76
C LYS A 49 -13.72 4.04 13.25
N ASN A 50 -14.92 3.75 13.73
CA ASN A 50 -15.12 3.47 15.14
C ASN A 50 -14.47 2.13 15.45
N ALA A 51 -13.68 2.05 16.52
CA ALA A 51 -13.18 0.78 17.01
C ALA A 51 -14.35 -0.06 17.51
N THR A 52 -14.51 -1.26 16.94
CA THR A 52 -15.55 -2.24 17.28
C THR A 52 -14.90 -3.49 17.89
N GLY A 53 -15.60 -4.19 18.79
CA GLY A 53 -15.09 -5.36 19.52
C GLY A 53 -14.68 -5.09 20.97
N ASN A 54 -14.07 -6.08 21.64
CA ASN A 54 -13.59 -6.03 23.03
C ASN A 54 -12.27 -5.24 23.23
N SER A 55 -11.99 -4.24 22.39
CA SER A 55 -10.83 -3.37 22.64
C SER A 55 -11.17 -2.29 23.66
N GLU A 56 -10.22 -1.90 24.51
CA GLU A 56 -10.35 -0.76 25.43
C GLU A 56 -10.69 0.56 24.72
N LEU A 57 -10.46 0.63 23.40
CA LEU A 57 -10.77 1.78 22.55
C LEU A 57 -12.18 1.75 21.94
N ARG A 58 -13.06 0.81 22.34
CA ARG A 58 -14.42 0.64 21.77
C ARG A 58 -15.18 1.98 21.78
N GLY A 59 -15.67 2.40 20.61
CA GLY A 59 -16.36 3.68 20.43
C GLY A 59 -15.45 4.87 20.08
N THR A 60 -14.12 4.69 20.14
CA THR A 60 -13.16 5.73 19.75
C THR A 60 -12.96 5.74 18.23
N ARG A 61 -12.85 6.94 17.66
CA ARG A 61 -12.59 7.16 16.24
C ARG A 61 -11.09 6.95 15.97
N ILE A 62 -10.74 5.83 15.34
CA ILE A 62 -9.35 5.49 15.00
C ILE A 62 -9.06 5.76 13.52
N ASN A 63 -7.86 6.28 13.25
CA ASN A 63 -7.39 6.53 11.90
C ASN A 63 -7.07 5.20 11.20
N ARG A 64 -7.53 5.03 9.95
CA ARG A 64 -7.25 3.86 9.11
C ARG A 64 -6.23 4.15 8.01
N SER A 65 -5.80 5.41 7.87
CA SER A 65 -4.73 5.75 6.93
C SER A 65 -3.38 5.43 7.55
N GLY A 66 -2.66 4.49 6.94
CA GLY A 66 -1.25 4.25 7.24
C GLY A 66 -0.36 5.12 6.34
N GLU A 67 0.90 5.23 6.70
CA GLU A 67 1.94 5.80 5.84
C GLU A 67 2.88 4.66 5.40
N ILE A 68 3.30 4.68 4.14
CA ILE A 68 4.36 3.79 3.67
C ILE A 68 5.69 4.30 4.21
N ASN A 69 6.55 3.40 4.69
CA ASN A 69 7.90 3.77 5.11
C ASN A 69 8.87 3.75 3.91
N SER A 70 10.10 4.23 4.12
CA SER A 70 11.08 4.34 3.04
C SER A 70 11.57 2.98 2.51
N ASP A 71 11.64 1.95 3.34
CA ASP A 71 12.06 0.60 2.92
C ASP A 71 10.99 -0.06 2.04
N GLU A 72 9.72 0.05 2.43
CA GLU A 72 8.57 -0.43 1.67
C GLU A 72 8.45 0.31 0.32
N PHE A 73 8.68 1.61 0.32
CA PHE A 73 8.67 2.40 -0.92
C PHE A 73 9.86 2.07 -1.83
N HIS A 74 11.05 1.87 -1.26
CA HIS A 74 12.21 1.42 -2.01
C HIS A 74 11.97 0.05 -2.65
N ALA A 75 11.45 -0.91 -1.88
CA ALA A 75 11.06 -2.22 -2.37
C ALA A 75 10.03 -2.13 -3.50
N PHE A 76 9.02 -1.24 -3.39
CA PHE A 76 8.10 -0.97 -4.49
C PHE A 76 8.83 -0.56 -5.77
N CYS A 77 9.76 0.40 -5.69
CA CYS A 77 10.53 0.87 -6.85
C CYS A 77 11.41 -0.23 -7.46
N VAL A 78 12.03 -1.07 -6.63
CA VAL A 78 12.87 -2.19 -7.09
C VAL A 78 12.03 -3.26 -7.79
N GLY A 79 10.89 -3.64 -7.21
CA GLY A 79 10.03 -4.69 -7.74
C GLY A 79 9.16 -4.29 -8.92
N LEU A 80 8.97 -2.98 -9.18
CA LEU A 80 8.12 -2.50 -10.27
C LEU A 80 8.62 -2.95 -11.64
N LYS A 81 9.94 -2.88 -11.87
CA LYS A 81 10.55 -3.28 -13.14
C LYS A 81 10.35 -4.77 -13.47
N PRO A 82 10.69 -5.73 -12.58
CA PRO A 82 10.45 -7.14 -12.87
C PRO A 82 8.96 -7.49 -13.00
N TRP A 83 8.07 -6.81 -12.28
CA TRP A 83 6.63 -6.99 -12.43
C TRP A 83 6.13 -6.57 -13.82
N LEU A 84 6.51 -5.38 -14.31
CA LEU A 84 6.17 -4.93 -15.67
C LEU A 84 6.73 -5.88 -16.74
N ALA A 85 7.98 -6.32 -16.59
CA ALA A 85 8.60 -7.26 -17.52
C ALA A 85 7.94 -8.65 -17.53
N ALA A 86 7.22 -9.02 -16.47
CA ALA A 86 6.44 -10.26 -16.42
C ALA A 86 5.10 -10.12 -17.17
N LEU A 87 4.50 -8.93 -17.19
CA LEU A 87 3.29 -8.67 -17.98
C LEU A 87 3.56 -8.75 -19.47
N ASP A 88 4.63 -8.12 -19.95
CA ASP A 88 5.02 -8.13 -21.38
C ASP A 88 5.30 -9.54 -21.94
N LYS A 89 5.63 -10.50 -21.08
CA LYS A 89 5.91 -11.89 -21.48
C LYS A 89 4.66 -12.78 -21.56
N ASN A 90 3.52 -12.27 -21.10
CA ASN A 90 2.25 -13.00 -21.08
C ASN A 90 1.27 -12.53 -22.19
N GLU A 91 1.71 -11.63 -23.08
CA GLU A 91 1.08 -11.34 -24.39
C GLU A 91 1.67 -12.21 -25.50
#